data_AF-A0A0P0SBF2-F1
#
_entry.id   AF-A0A0P0SBF2-F1
#
_cell.length_a   1.000
_cell.length_b   1.000
_cell.length_c   1.000
_cell.angle_alpha   90.00
_cell.angle_beta   90.00
_cell.angle_gamma   90.00
#
_symmetry.space_group_name_H-M   'P 1'
#
loop_
_entity.id
_entity.type
_entity.pdbx_description
1 polymer ?
#
loop_
_entity_poly.entity_id
_entity_poly.type
_entity_poly.pdbx_seq_one_letter_code
_entity_poly.pdbx_strand_id
1 'polypeptide(L)'
;MTGTAGIVGLVARREISTQVRSRTFLIGLLLMIVVFGGYGAVFAFVGSQSSTSSLVLDPASRELRPALQATADRTGAGLTLTEAGNRQTAESMVRSGEADALLTGGPGVYQLVGLDDVPPGLRTLVTDVVEQETVNGALRTAGVDPEQVTALSGVGVRTLVPPDTERGQRVGIAFAVTFLLFFSVTAYGAAVSQGVVEEKSSRVVELLLSTIRPRQLLAGKILGLGLVGLLQLLVLGTIGTTVALATGVLAVPALLLGTLASVVVWYLVGFFLFATLYAAAGALVSRQEELQSVTAPLAVPLLVPFLLAVAILPTDPRNPLTTVLSFVPFFSQTLMPARVALGVAAWWEVLVALVLALAALAGMVRLAARVYRNSILRTGSRVSWREALSRS
;
A
#
# COMPACT_ATOMS: atom_id res chain seq x y z
N MET A 1 -32.22 19.91 -30.28
CA MET A 1 -31.86 18.49 -30.40
C MET A 1 -30.53 18.27 -29.68
N THR A 2 -30.53 17.75 -28.45
CA THR A 2 -29.29 17.40 -27.76
C THR A 2 -28.72 16.13 -28.38
N GLY A 3 -27.52 16.21 -28.96
CA GLY A 3 -26.84 15.04 -29.51
C GLY A 3 -26.61 13.95 -28.46
N THR A 4 -26.28 12.73 -28.89
CA THR A 4 -26.02 11.58 -28.00
C THR A 4 -25.07 11.91 -26.85
N ALA A 5 -24.04 12.74 -27.09
CA ALA A 5 -23.11 13.20 -26.06
C ALA A 5 -23.77 14.12 -25.01
N GLY A 6 -24.73 14.96 -25.41
CA GLY A 6 -25.46 15.86 -24.50
C GLY A 6 -26.32 15.10 -23.50
N ILE A 7 -26.96 14.01 -23.94
CA ILE A 7 -27.78 13.16 -23.06
C ILE A 7 -26.89 12.44 -22.03
N VAL A 8 -25.76 11.86 -22.49
CA VAL A 8 -24.78 11.21 -21.60
C VAL A 8 -24.26 12.20 -20.54
N GLY A 9 -23.95 13.43 -20.94
CA GLY A 9 -23.49 14.48 -20.02
C GLY A 9 -24.55 14.89 -18.98
N LEU A 10 -25.82 14.98 -19.37
CA LEU A 10 -26.92 15.26 -18.43
C LEU A 10 -27.08 14.17 -17.38
N VAL A 11 -27.02 12.89 -17.79
CA VAL A 11 -27.08 11.75 -16.87
C VAL A 11 -25.87 11.75 -15.93
N ALA A 12 -24.66 11.96 -16.47
CA ALA A 12 -23.44 12.03 -15.65
C ALA A 12 -23.52 13.16 -14.61
N ARG A 13 -23.99 14.35 -15.01
CA ARG A 13 -24.18 15.49 -14.10
C ARG A 13 -25.18 15.17 -12.98
N ARG A 14 -26.30 14.54 -13.33
CA ARG A 14 -27.29 14.09 -12.34
C ARG A 14 -26.62 13.14 -11.34
N GLU A 15 -25.93 12.12 -11.82
CA GLU A 15 -25.27 11.12 -10.99
C GLU A 15 -24.26 11.76 -10.02
N ILE A 16 -23.40 12.66 -10.52
CA ILE A 16 -22.45 13.41 -9.70
C ILE A 16 -23.17 14.19 -8.60
N SER A 17 -24.21 14.95 -8.96
CA SER A 17 -24.93 15.79 -7.99
C SER A 17 -25.64 14.99 -6.91
N THR A 18 -26.18 13.82 -7.26
CA THR A 18 -26.86 12.92 -6.33
C THR A 18 -25.86 12.28 -5.37
N GLN A 19 -24.73 11.77 -5.90
CA GLN A 19 -23.76 11.02 -5.12
C GLN A 19 -22.94 11.92 -4.18
N VAL A 20 -22.43 13.06 -4.66
CA VAL A 20 -21.62 13.98 -3.83
C VAL A 20 -22.41 14.55 -2.65
N ARG A 21 -23.74 14.68 -2.78
CA ARG A 21 -24.63 15.14 -1.71
C ARG A 21 -25.14 14.01 -0.82
N SER A 22 -24.81 12.76 -1.13
CA SER A 22 -25.28 11.61 -0.35
C SER A 22 -24.54 11.51 0.98
N ARG A 23 -25.25 11.03 2.02
CA ARG A 23 -24.62 10.72 3.32
C ARG A 23 -23.57 9.63 3.18
N THR A 24 -23.80 8.65 2.31
CA THR A 24 -22.87 7.55 2.04
C THR A 24 -21.52 8.07 1.53
N PHE A 25 -21.53 9.04 0.61
CA PHE A 25 -20.30 9.67 0.13
C PHE A 25 -19.56 10.42 1.23
N LEU A 26 -20.27 11.25 2.01
CA LEU A 26 -19.65 12.03 3.09
C LEU A 26 -19.07 11.13 4.19
N ILE A 27 -19.81 10.10 4.61
CA ILE A 27 -19.36 9.12 5.61
C ILE A 27 -18.17 8.32 5.07
N GLY A 28 -18.23 7.87 3.81
CA GLY A 28 -17.13 7.14 3.17
C GLY A 28 -15.86 7.99 3.04
N LEU A 29 -15.99 9.27 2.68
CA LEU A 29 -14.89 10.22 2.63
C LEU A 29 -14.28 10.44 4.02
N LEU A 30 -15.10 10.67 5.04
CA LEU A 30 -14.64 10.87 6.41
C LEU A 30 -13.96 9.62 6.98
N LEU A 31 -14.53 8.44 6.74
CA LEU A 31 -13.92 7.16 7.12
C LEU A 31 -12.54 6.99 6.47
N MET A 32 -12.40 7.32 5.19
CA MET A 32 -11.10 7.30 4.53
C MET A 32 -10.12 8.29 5.15
N ILE A 33 -10.53 9.51 5.47
CA ILE A 33 -9.66 10.47 6.15
C ILE A 33 -9.19 9.92 7.50
N VAL A 34 -10.08 9.29 8.28
CA VAL A 34 -9.72 8.68 9.57
C VAL A 34 -8.75 7.52 9.40
N VAL A 35 -9.00 6.61 8.45
CA VAL A 35 -8.11 5.47 8.18
C VAL A 35 -6.74 5.94 7.71
N PHE A 36 -6.68 6.91 6.79
CA PHE A 36 -5.43 7.47 6.30
C PHE A 36 -4.69 8.27 7.37
N GLY A 37 -5.41 9.07 8.15
CA GLY A 37 -4.86 9.83 9.27
C GLY A 37 -4.31 8.90 10.35
N GLY A 38 -5.06 7.84 10.70
CA GLY A 38 -4.63 6.81 11.64
C GLY A 38 -3.41 6.04 11.15
N TYR A 39 -3.40 5.63 9.87
CA TYR A 39 -2.23 5.00 9.26
C TYR A 39 -1.01 5.92 9.27
N GLY A 40 -1.17 7.19 8.87
CA GLY A 40 -0.11 8.19 8.90
C GLY A 40 0.43 8.41 10.32
N ALA A 41 -0.44 8.43 11.33
CA ALA A 41 -0.07 8.54 12.73
C ALA A 41 0.71 7.30 13.22
N VAL A 42 0.25 6.09 12.90
CA VAL A 42 0.97 4.85 13.22
C VAL A 42 2.33 4.82 12.52
N PHE A 43 2.38 5.20 11.24
CA PHE A 43 3.64 5.23 10.48
C PHE A 43 4.61 6.25 11.06
N ALA A 44 4.15 7.47 11.40
CA ALA A 44 4.98 8.48 12.04
C ALA A 44 5.45 8.02 13.44
N PHE A 45 4.57 7.37 14.21
CA PHE A 45 4.90 6.82 15.52
C PHE A 45 5.95 5.70 15.43
N VAL A 46 5.76 4.72 14.53
CA VAL A 46 6.72 3.65 14.28
C VAL A 46 8.04 4.20 13.72
N GLY A 47 7.98 5.18 12.82
CA GLY A 47 9.16 5.85 12.27
C GLY A 47 9.94 6.67 13.30
N SER A 48 9.26 7.21 14.32
CA SER A 48 9.89 7.88 15.47
C SER A 48 10.46 6.90 16.50
N GLN A 49 10.05 5.64 16.45
CA GLN A 49 10.67 4.55 17.20
C GLN A 49 11.87 4.02 16.43
N SER A 50 12.94 4.82 16.34
CA SER A 50 14.27 4.21 16.38
C SER A 50 14.33 3.47 17.72
N SER A 51 14.32 2.13 17.70
CA SER A 51 14.34 1.28 18.88
C SER A 51 15.63 1.52 19.66
N THR A 52 15.67 2.57 20.46
CA THR A 52 16.79 2.83 21.37
C THR A 52 16.71 1.78 22.46
N SER A 53 17.48 0.72 22.31
CA SER A 53 17.59 -0.32 23.33
C SER A 53 18.43 0.23 24.49
N SER A 54 17.96 -0.03 25.69
CA SER A 54 18.60 0.37 26.94
C SER A 54 19.28 -0.85 27.56
N LEU A 55 20.59 -0.76 27.76
CA LEU A 55 21.40 -1.84 28.33
C LEU A 55 22.08 -1.33 29.61
N VAL A 56 21.82 -2.02 30.72
CA VAL A 56 22.50 -1.76 31.98
C VAL A 56 23.72 -2.67 32.13
N LEU A 57 24.85 -2.09 32.54
CA LEU A 57 26.12 -2.78 32.78
C LEU A 57 26.35 -2.89 34.29
N ASP A 58 26.60 -4.10 34.77
CA ASP A 58 27.12 -4.31 36.12
C ASP A 58 28.62 -3.95 36.19
N PRO A 59 29.23 -3.88 37.39
CA PRO A 59 30.65 -3.57 37.53
C PRO A 59 31.60 -4.47 36.73
N ALA A 60 31.24 -5.74 36.48
CA ALA A 60 32.07 -6.70 35.77
C ALA A 60 32.08 -6.52 34.24
N SER A 61 31.03 -5.91 33.69
CA SER A 61 30.85 -5.70 32.25
C SER A 61 31.11 -4.28 31.78
N ARG A 62 31.41 -3.34 32.69
CA ARG A 62 31.66 -1.91 32.35
C ARG A 62 32.78 -1.71 31.34
N GLU A 63 33.77 -2.59 31.32
CA GLU A 63 34.89 -2.52 30.38
C GLU A 63 34.46 -2.65 28.92
N LEU A 64 33.31 -3.28 28.64
CA LEU A 64 32.75 -3.42 27.29
C LEU A 64 32.03 -2.17 26.80
N ARG A 65 31.77 -1.17 27.67
CA ARG A 65 31.04 0.04 27.32
C ARG A 65 31.57 0.74 26.05
N PRO A 66 32.89 0.96 25.88
CA PRO A 66 33.41 1.64 24.69
C PRO A 66 33.17 0.82 23.41
N ALA A 67 33.34 -0.50 23.47
CA ALA A 67 33.14 -1.40 22.34
C ALA A 67 31.65 -1.53 21.95
N LEU A 68 30.76 -1.54 22.94
CA LEU A 68 29.31 -1.51 22.75
C LEU A 68 28.86 -0.21 22.08
N GLN A 69 29.34 0.94 22.58
CA GLN A 69 29.02 2.24 21.99
C GLN A 69 29.55 2.35 20.56
N ALA A 70 30.83 2.00 20.33
CA ALA A 70 31.44 2.08 19.00
C ALA A 70 30.77 1.16 17.97
N THR A 71 30.24 0.02 18.40
CA THR A 71 29.51 -0.91 17.53
C THR A 71 28.09 -0.43 17.26
N ALA A 72 27.41 0.14 18.27
CA ALA A 72 26.12 0.79 18.09
C ALA A 72 26.21 1.96 17.10
N ASP A 73 27.21 2.83 17.25
CA ASP A 73 27.44 3.98 16.36
C ASP A 73 27.74 3.54 14.91
N ARG A 74 28.55 2.49 14.73
CA ARG A 74 28.85 1.93 13.38
C ARG A 74 27.64 1.31 12.71
N THR A 75 26.77 0.64 13.49
CA THR A 75 25.59 -0.05 12.97
C THR A 75 24.36 0.85 12.89
N GLY A 76 24.44 2.07 13.42
CA GLY A 76 23.30 2.98 13.54
C GLY A 76 22.24 2.47 14.53
N ALA A 77 22.61 1.58 15.45
CA ALA A 77 21.71 1.08 16.47
C ALA A 77 21.57 2.13 17.59
N GLY A 78 20.33 2.49 17.94
CA GLY A 78 20.08 3.30 19.14
C GLY A 78 20.39 2.47 20.38
N LEU A 79 21.44 2.83 21.12
CA LEU A 79 21.83 2.13 22.34
C LEU A 79 22.07 3.15 23.46
N THR A 80 21.35 3.01 24.57
CA THR A 80 21.62 3.75 25.81
C THR A 80 22.30 2.84 26.82
N LEU A 81 23.52 3.21 27.22
CA LEU A 81 24.33 2.44 28.17
C LEU A 81 24.30 3.10 29.55
N THR A 82 23.74 2.38 30.52
CA THR A 82 23.66 2.82 31.92
C THR A 82 24.53 1.93 32.80
N GLU A 83 25.25 2.52 33.75
CA GLU A 83 26.08 1.75 34.70
C GLU A 83 25.38 1.63 36.04
N ALA A 84 25.23 0.40 36.52
CA ALA A 84 24.71 0.12 37.85
C ALA A 84 25.84 -0.07 38.86
N GLY A 85 25.64 0.40 40.09
CA GLY A 85 26.62 0.26 41.18
C GLY A 85 26.89 -1.19 41.58
N ASN A 86 25.91 -2.08 41.41
CA ASN A 86 26.01 -3.51 41.66
C ASN A 86 24.95 -4.27 40.84
N ARG A 87 25.05 -5.60 40.82
CA ARG A 87 24.15 -6.47 40.07
C ARG A 87 22.68 -6.35 40.49
N GLN A 88 22.39 -6.23 41.78
CA GLN A 88 21.00 -6.14 42.28
C GLN A 88 20.31 -4.84 41.85
N THR A 89 21.02 -3.72 41.84
CA THR A 89 20.50 -2.47 41.26
C THR A 89 20.23 -2.63 39.78
N ALA A 90 21.14 -3.26 39.05
CA ALA A 90 20.98 -3.49 37.62
C ALA A 90 19.77 -4.40 37.29
N GLU A 91 19.59 -5.49 38.04
CA GLU A 91 18.41 -6.37 37.92
C GLU A 91 17.11 -5.63 38.27
N SER A 92 17.15 -4.72 39.24
CA SER A 92 15.97 -3.91 39.59
C SER A 92 15.56 -2.95 38.47
N MET A 93 16.52 -2.39 37.73
CA MET A 93 16.26 -1.51 36.59
C MET A 93 15.63 -2.27 35.40
N VAL A 94 16.02 -3.54 35.20
CA VAL A 94 15.37 -4.41 34.20
C VAL A 94 13.95 -4.75 34.64
N ARG A 95 13.72 -5.02 35.93
CA ARG A 95 12.37 -5.32 36.47
C ARG A 95 11.43 -4.13 36.47
N SER A 96 11.94 -2.90 36.61
CA SER A 96 11.14 -1.67 36.56
C SER A 96 10.87 -1.18 35.14
N GLY A 97 11.51 -1.76 34.12
CA GLY A 97 11.43 -1.32 32.73
C GLY A 97 12.29 -0.08 32.44
N GLU A 98 13.24 0.26 33.31
CA GLU A 98 14.21 1.35 33.09
C GLU A 98 15.36 0.91 32.16
N ALA A 99 15.62 -0.40 32.07
CA ALA A 99 16.53 -1.01 31.12
C ALA A 99 15.89 -2.23 30.43
N ASP A 100 16.17 -2.44 29.15
CA ASP A 100 15.65 -3.59 28.38
C ASP A 100 16.41 -4.89 28.71
N ALA A 101 17.70 -4.78 29.02
CA ALA A 101 18.51 -5.91 29.46
C ALA A 101 19.67 -5.49 30.37
N LEU A 102 20.18 -6.46 31.12
CA LEU A 102 21.38 -6.40 31.94
C LEU A 102 22.48 -7.25 31.29
N LEU A 103 23.66 -6.67 31.06
CA LEU A 103 24.88 -7.44 30.81
C LEU A 103 25.63 -7.62 32.14
N THR A 104 25.92 -8.88 32.48
CA THR A 104 26.63 -9.25 33.72
C THR A 104 27.65 -10.35 33.45
N GLY A 105 28.60 -10.50 34.37
CA GLY A 105 29.68 -11.47 34.26
C GLY A 105 30.94 -10.89 33.63
N GLY A 106 31.94 -11.76 33.44
CA GLY A 106 33.25 -11.40 32.90
C GLY A 106 33.66 -12.30 31.74
N PRO A 107 34.93 -12.18 31.28
CA PRO A 107 35.44 -12.94 30.14
C PRO A 107 35.13 -14.44 30.24
N GLY A 108 34.48 -14.99 29.21
CA GLY A 108 34.10 -16.40 29.12
C GLY A 108 32.80 -16.81 29.82
N VAL A 109 32.17 -15.92 30.59
CA VAL A 109 30.93 -16.20 31.34
C VAL A 109 29.92 -15.04 31.31
N TYR A 110 29.98 -14.18 30.29
CA TYR A 110 29.00 -13.11 30.11
C TYR A 110 27.58 -13.66 30.00
N GLN A 111 26.64 -12.99 30.65
CA GLN A 111 25.21 -13.28 30.60
C GLN A 111 24.43 -12.02 30.29
N LEU A 112 23.47 -12.17 29.39
CA LEU A 112 22.52 -11.13 29.02
C LEU A 112 21.16 -11.48 29.61
N VAL A 113 20.67 -10.67 30.54
CA VAL A 113 19.48 -10.92 31.35
C VAL A 113 18.40 -9.92 30.96
N GLY A 114 17.33 -10.40 30.32
CA GLY A 114 16.10 -9.64 30.06
C GLY A 114 15.01 -9.97 31.10
N LEU A 115 13.90 -9.24 31.05
CA LEU A 115 12.74 -9.53 31.91
C LEU A 115 12.01 -10.81 31.47
N ASP A 116 11.44 -10.79 30.27
CA ASP A 116 10.77 -11.93 29.63
C ASP A 116 11.51 -12.42 28.38
N ASP A 117 12.19 -11.51 27.67
CA ASP A 117 13.08 -11.77 26.54
C ASP A 117 14.11 -10.63 26.46
N VAL A 118 15.12 -10.77 25.60
CA VAL A 118 16.08 -9.73 25.24
C VAL A 118 15.83 -9.31 23.79
N PRO A 119 15.75 -8.01 23.47
CA PRO A 119 15.55 -7.55 22.10
C PRO A 119 16.55 -8.19 21.13
N PRO A 120 16.11 -8.77 19.99
CA PRO A 120 16.99 -9.51 19.08
C PRO A 120 18.17 -8.67 18.55
N GLY A 121 17.94 -7.39 18.28
CA GLY A 121 18.99 -6.45 17.87
C GLY A 121 20.03 -6.22 18.97
N LEU A 122 19.58 -6.04 20.22
CA LEU A 122 20.46 -5.89 21.38
C LEU A 122 21.27 -7.16 21.65
N ARG A 123 20.62 -8.33 21.57
CA ARG A 123 21.30 -9.63 21.69
C ARG A 123 22.39 -9.79 20.64
N THR A 124 22.08 -9.51 19.37
CA THR A 124 23.05 -9.62 18.27
C THR A 124 24.24 -8.66 18.49
N LEU A 125 23.97 -7.40 18.80
CA LEU A 125 25.00 -6.39 19.07
C LEU A 125 25.91 -6.80 20.23
N VAL A 126 25.34 -7.24 21.35
CA VAL A 126 26.13 -7.67 22.52
C VAL A 126 26.94 -8.93 22.22
N THR A 127 26.35 -9.90 21.53
CA THR A 127 27.06 -11.12 21.12
C THR A 127 28.25 -10.80 20.23
N ASP A 128 28.06 -9.94 19.20
CA ASP A 128 29.13 -9.54 18.29
C ASP A 128 30.29 -8.86 19.05
N VAL A 129 29.98 -7.98 20.00
CA VAL A 129 30.99 -7.27 20.80
C VAL A 129 31.73 -8.21 21.74
N VAL A 130 31.03 -9.10 22.43
CA VAL A 130 31.64 -10.07 23.34
C VAL A 130 32.53 -11.06 22.57
N GLU A 131 32.08 -11.53 21.42
CA GLU A 131 32.85 -12.41 20.55
C GLU A 131 34.10 -11.69 20.02
N GLN A 132 33.97 -10.44 19.58
CA GLN A 132 35.09 -9.66 19.10
C GLN A 132 36.13 -9.40 20.21
N GLU A 133 35.70 -9.04 21.43
CA GLU A 133 36.64 -8.81 22.54
C GLU A 133 37.29 -10.09 23.05
N THR A 134 36.57 -11.23 23.04
CA THR A 134 37.16 -12.51 23.39
C THR A 134 38.21 -12.95 22.37
N VAL A 135 37.96 -12.76 21.06
CA VAL A 135 38.95 -12.98 20.00
C VAL A 135 40.15 -12.04 20.16
N ASN A 136 39.93 -10.74 20.39
CA ASN A 136 41.00 -9.77 20.60
C ASN A 136 41.87 -10.13 21.81
N GLY A 137 41.26 -10.57 22.91
CA GLY A 137 41.97 -11.06 24.09
C GLY A 137 42.84 -12.29 23.81
N ALA A 138 42.30 -13.26 23.05
CA ALA A 138 43.05 -14.45 22.63
C ALA A 138 44.24 -14.08 21.72
N LEU A 139 44.05 -13.16 20.77
CA LEU A 139 45.12 -12.66 19.89
C LEU A 139 46.25 -11.99 20.67
N ARG A 140 45.92 -11.10 21.62
CA ARG A 140 46.91 -10.45 22.51
C ARG A 140 47.69 -11.49 23.32
N THR A 141 47.03 -12.52 23.82
CA THR A 141 47.67 -13.62 24.58
C THR A 141 48.63 -14.44 23.70
N ALA A 142 48.30 -14.60 22.42
CA ALA A 142 49.17 -15.24 21.44
C ALA A 142 50.30 -14.33 20.90
N GLY A 143 50.41 -13.08 21.38
CA GLY A 143 51.39 -12.10 20.91
C GLY A 143 51.07 -11.52 19.53
N VAL A 144 49.84 -11.66 19.06
CA VAL A 144 49.36 -11.11 17.78
C VAL A 144 48.62 -9.81 18.04
N ASP A 145 48.95 -8.77 17.27
CA ASP A 145 48.26 -7.48 17.34
C ASP A 145 46.85 -7.57 16.71
N PRO A 146 45.77 -7.37 17.48
CA PRO A 146 44.40 -7.44 16.97
C PRO A 146 44.10 -6.38 15.89
N GLU A 147 44.79 -5.24 15.90
CA GLU A 147 44.59 -4.20 14.90
C GLU A 147 45.05 -4.66 13.51
N GLN A 148 46.13 -5.44 13.44
CA GLN A 148 46.62 -6.02 12.18
C GLN A 148 45.64 -7.04 11.61
N VAL A 149 45.04 -7.88 12.46
CA VAL A 149 44.03 -8.86 12.03
C VAL A 149 42.75 -8.17 11.57
N THR A 150 42.31 -7.13 12.28
CA THR A 150 41.11 -6.36 11.93
C THR A 150 41.29 -5.59 10.62
N ALA A 151 42.47 -5.01 10.39
CA ALA A 151 42.82 -4.35 9.14
C ALA A 151 42.81 -5.31 7.94
N LEU A 152 43.12 -6.59 8.17
CA LEU A 152 43.06 -7.63 7.14
C LEU A 152 41.65 -8.23 6.95
N SER A 153 40.74 -8.06 7.92
CA SER A 153 39.41 -8.70 7.94
C SER A 153 38.25 -7.78 7.52
N GLY A 154 38.55 -6.59 7.02
CA GLY A 154 37.54 -5.61 6.60
C GLY A 154 36.91 -5.95 5.25
N VAL A 155 35.59 -6.17 5.23
CA VAL A 155 34.80 -6.18 3.98
C VAL A 155 34.32 -4.77 3.70
N GLY A 156 34.92 -4.12 2.70
CA GLY A 156 34.43 -2.83 2.20
C GLY A 156 33.10 -3.00 1.46
N VAL A 157 31.99 -2.63 2.09
CA VAL A 157 30.68 -2.62 1.44
C VAL A 157 30.54 -1.32 0.64
N ARG A 158 30.74 -1.39 -0.67
CA ARG A 158 30.44 -0.29 -1.60
C ARG A 158 29.13 -0.57 -2.31
N THR A 159 28.09 0.21 -2.03
CA THR A 159 26.85 0.15 -2.80
C THR A 159 27.01 0.96 -4.10
N LEU A 160 26.55 0.39 -5.22
CA LEU A 160 26.54 1.09 -6.52
C LEU A 160 25.49 2.22 -6.58
N VAL A 161 24.51 2.17 -5.67
CA VAL A 161 23.46 3.17 -5.52
C VAL A 161 23.53 3.70 -4.09
N PRO A 162 23.56 5.02 -3.88
CA PRO A 162 23.50 5.61 -2.55
C PRO A 162 22.26 5.14 -1.77
N PRO A 163 22.37 4.93 -0.45
CA PRO A 163 21.20 4.65 0.39
C PRO A 163 20.14 5.74 0.22
N ASP A 164 18.91 5.34 -0.10
CA ASP A 164 17.79 6.26 -0.24
C ASP A 164 17.26 6.62 1.16
N THR A 165 17.67 7.79 1.67
CA THR A 165 17.24 8.31 2.97
C THR A 165 15.72 8.48 3.06
N GLU A 166 15.06 8.63 1.90
CA GLU A 166 13.62 8.85 1.77
C GLU A 166 12.84 7.56 1.52
N ARG A 167 13.49 6.39 1.64
CA ARG A 167 12.84 5.10 1.34
C ARG A 167 11.58 4.88 2.16
N GLY A 168 11.60 5.20 3.46
CA GLY A 168 10.43 5.09 4.33
C GLY A 168 9.26 5.94 3.80
N GLN A 169 9.53 7.19 3.44
CA GLN A 169 8.53 8.10 2.87
C GLN A 169 7.95 7.53 1.56
N ARG A 170 8.79 7.05 0.64
CA ARG A 170 8.34 6.46 -0.63
C ARG A 170 7.48 5.22 -0.43
N VAL A 171 7.82 4.38 0.54
CA VAL A 171 7.01 3.21 0.91
C VAL A 171 5.63 3.65 1.45
N GLY A 172 5.60 4.65 2.33
CA GLY A 172 4.34 5.22 2.83
C GLY A 172 3.46 5.79 1.71
N ILE A 173 4.05 6.55 0.77
CA ILE A 173 3.33 7.07 -0.41
C ILE A 173 2.81 5.93 -1.29
N ALA A 174 3.64 4.92 -1.57
CA ALA A 174 3.24 3.79 -2.40
C ALA A 174 2.09 3.00 -1.76
N PHE A 175 2.11 2.79 -0.44
CA PHE A 175 1.01 2.20 0.29
C PHE A 175 -0.26 3.04 0.18
N ALA A 176 -0.15 4.35 0.44
CA ALA A 176 -1.27 5.28 0.36
C ALA A 176 -1.94 5.26 -1.03
N VAL A 177 -1.14 5.34 -2.09
CA VAL A 177 -1.59 5.25 -3.48
C VAL A 177 -2.29 3.92 -3.77
N THR A 178 -1.67 2.81 -3.38
CA THR A 178 -2.22 1.46 -3.58
C THR A 178 -3.59 1.31 -2.90
N PHE A 179 -3.68 1.77 -1.64
CA PHE A 179 -4.88 1.69 -0.84
C PHE A 179 -6.00 2.57 -1.39
N LEU A 180 -5.69 3.83 -1.73
CA LEU A 180 -6.65 4.76 -2.36
C LEU A 180 -7.24 4.18 -3.65
N LEU A 181 -6.37 3.66 -4.53
CA LEU A 181 -6.81 3.10 -5.81
C LEU A 181 -7.66 1.83 -5.61
N PHE A 182 -7.23 0.92 -4.74
CA PHE A 182 -7.99 -0.29 -4.43
C PHE A 182 -9.38 0.03 -3.89
N PHE A 183 -9.48 0.88 -2.86
CA PHE A 183 -10.76 1.23 -2.25
C PHE A 183 -11.66 2.02 -3.20
N SER A 184 -11.10 2.98 -3.94
CA SER A 184 -11.88 3.78 -4.88
C SER A 184 -12.42 2.93 -6.03
N VAL A 185 -11.59 2.12 -6.69
CA VAL A 185 -12.04 1.27 -7.81
C VAL A 185 -13.07 0.23 -7.34
N THR A 186 -12.86 -0.39 -6.17
CA THR A 186 -13.80 -1.38 -5.62
C THR A 186 -15.14 -0.73 -5.23
N ALA A 187 -15.11 0.40 -4.52
CA ALA A 187 -16.32 1.07 -4.05
C ALA A 187 -17.16 1.60 -5.21
N TYR A 188 -16.54 2.33 -6.14
CA TYR A 188 -17.26 2.90 -7.28
C TYR A 188 -17.62 1.86 -8.34
N GLY A 189 -16.83 0.79 -8.48
CA GLY A 189 -17.22 -0.39 -9.25
C GLY A 189 -18.51 -1.01 -8.71
N ALA A 190 -18.57 -1.30 -7.42
CA ALA A 190 -19.79 -1.83 -6.78
C ALA A 190 -20.99 -0.89 -6.93
N ALA A 191 -20.77 0.43 -6.81
CA ALA A 191 -21.82 1.43 -7.03
C ALA A 191 -22.37 1.41 -8.47
N VAL A 192 -21.54 1.16 -9.49
CA VAL A 192 -22.00 0.97 -10.87
C VAL A 192 -22.96 -0.21 -10.94
N SER A 193 -22.59 -1.37 -10.38
CA SER A 193 -23.48 -2.54 -10.40
C SER A 193 -24.80 -2.30 -9.68
N GLN A 194 -24.76 -1.73 -8.47
CA GLN A 194 -25.94 -1.43 -7.67
C GLN A 194 -26.87 -0.49 -8.43
N GLY A 195 -26.31 0.57 -9.01
CA GLY A 195 -27.07 1.52 -9.80
C GLY A 195 -27.71 0.91 -11.05
N VAL A 196 -27.09 -0.09 -11.69
CA VAL A 196 -27.69 -0.80 -12.84
C VAL A 196 -28.87 -1.66 -12.40
N VAL A 197 -28.75 -2.36 -11.26
CA VAL A 197 -29.83 -3.18 -10.70
C VAL A 197 -31.01 -2.32 -10.25
N GLU A 198 -30.74 -1.21 -9.57
CA GLU A 198 -31.74 -0.25 -9.12
C GLU A 198 -32.55 0.33 -10.28
N GLU A 199 -31.88 0.67 -11.38
CA GLU A 199 -32.58 1.13 -12.57
C GLU A 199 -33.47 0.04 -13.13
N LYS A 200 -32.94 -1.18 -13.30
CA LYS A 200 -33.70 -2.32 -13.83
C LYS A 200 -34.92 -2.69 -12.98
N SER A 201 -34.86 -2.54 -11.67
CA SER A 201 -35.97 -2.87 -10.74
C SER A 201 -36.94 -1.71 -10.51
N SER A 202 -36.58 -0.48 -10.90
CA SER A 202 -37.38 0.72 -10.67
C SER A 202 -38.32 1.04 -11.84
N ARG A 203 -39.55 1.45 -11.53
CA ARG A 203 -40.51 2.03 -12.51
C ARG A 203 -39.95 3.26 -13.25
N VAL A 204 -38.85 3.84 -12.76
CA VAL A 204 -38.11 4.90 -13.42
C VAL A 204 -37.59 4.46 -14.80
N VAL A 205 -37.32 3.18 -15.04
CA VAL A 205 -36.88 2.68 -16.36
C VAL A 205 -38.00 2.68 -17.40
N GLU A 206 -39.25 2.35 -17.06
CA GLU A 206 -40.38 2.48 -18.01
C GLU A 206 -40.57 3.92 -18.48
N LEU A 207 -40.41 4.87 -17.56
CA LEU A 207 -40.54 6.30 -17.84
C LEU A 207 -39.32 6.85 -18.61
N LEU A 208 -38.09 6.48 -18.23
CA LEU A 208 -36.87 6.96 -18.89
C LEU A 208 -36.59 6.29 -20.24
N LEU A 209 -36.91 5.01 -20.42
CA LEU A 209 -36.69 4.29 -21.69
C LEU A 209 -37.65 4.72 -22.81
N SER A 210 -38.76 5.38 -22.46
CA SER A 210 -39.61 6.07 -23.43
C SER A 210 -38.90 7.24 -24.13
N THR A 211 -37.83 7.78 -23.51
CA THR A 211 -37.20 9.04 -23.92
C THR A 211 -35.69 8.93 -24.21
N ILE A 212 -34.98 7.97 -23.59
CA ILE A 212 -33.50 7.84 -23.66
C ILE A 212 -33.09 6.39 -23.94
N ARG A 213 -32.05 6.20 -24.76
CA ARG A 213 -31.52 4.86 -25.06
C ARG A 213 -30.77 4.28 -23.84
N PRO A 214 -30.97 2.99 -23.49
CA PRO A 214 -30.33 2.36 -22.32
C PRO A 214 -28.80 2.50 -22.26
N ARG A 215 -28.12 2.46 -23.42
CA ARG A 215 -26.66 2.63 -23.54
C ARG A 215 -26.18 4.02 -23.12
N GLN A 216 -26.96 5.06 -23.40
CA GLN A 216 -26.61 6.45 -23.06
C GLN A 216 -26.71 6.66 -21.54
N LEU A 217 -27.72 6.04 -20.92
CA LEU A 217 -27.92 6.07 -19.49
C LEU A 217 -26.80 5.34 -18.75
N LEU A 218 -26.43 4.13 -19.19
CA LEU A 218 -25.30 3.38 -18.61
C LEU A 218 -23.97 4.14 -18.76
N ALA A 219 -23.69 4.69 -19.95
CA ALA A 219 -22.47 5.46 -20.19
C ALA A 219 -22.41 6.71 -19.30
N GLY A 220 -23.53 7.43 -19.16
CA GLY A 220 -23.63 8.58 -18.26
C GLY A 220 -23.39 8.21 -16.80
N LYS A 221 -23.93 7.06 -16.36
CA LYS A 221 -23.73 6.54 -15.00
C LYS A 221 -22.27 6.20 -14.72
N ILE A 222 -21.63 5.42 -15.60
CA ILE A 222 -20.22 5.04 -15.44
C ILE A 222 -19.33 6.28 -15.42
N LEU A 223 -19.55 7.24 -16.33
CA LEU A 223 -18.80 8.49 -16.35
C LEU A 223 -19.04 9.33 -15.08
N GLY A 224 -20.30 9.45 -14.64
CA GLY A 224 -20.66 10.19 -13.43
C GLY A 224 -19.97 9.62 -12.19
N LEU A 225 -20.13 8.31 -11.93
CA LEU A 225 -19.50 7.64 -10.79
C LEU A 225 -17.97 7.68 -10.85
N GLY A 226 -17.39 7.52 -12.04
CA GLY A 226 -15.94 7.66 -12.22
C GLY A 226 -15.43 9.06 -11.88
N LEU A 227 -16.18 10.10 -12.23
CA LEU A 227 -15.82 11.48 -11.87
C LEU A 227 -16.01 11.76 -10.38
N VAL A 228 -17.00 11.16 -9.72
CA VAL A 228 -17.16 11.26 -8.26
C VAL A 228 -15.99 10.59 -7.54
N GLY A 229 -15.59 9.39 -7.96
CA GLY A 229 -14.45 8.73 -7.35
C GLY A 229 -13.12 9.41 -7.67
N LEU A 230 -12.97 10.01 -8.86
CA LEU A 230 -11.83 10.89 -9.16
C LEU A 230 -11.81 12.10 -8.22
N LEU A 231 -12.96 12.76 -8.01
CA LEU A 231 -13.07 13.89 -7.08
C LEU A 231 -12.68 13.46 -5.66
N GLN A 232 -13.17 12.31 -5.18
CA GLN A 232 -12.78 11.78 -3.88
C GLN A 232 -11.28 11.56 -3.78
N LEU A 233 -10.65 10.98 -4.81
CA LEU A 233 -9.20 10.77 -4.84
C LEU A 233 -8.42 12.09 -4.84
N LEU A 234 -8.88 13.08 -5.58
CA LEU A 234 -8.24 14.40 -5.59
C LEU A 234 -8.34 15.08 -4.23
N VAL A 235 -9.51 15.03 -3.57
CA VAL A 235 -9.70 15.56 -2.21
C VAL A 235 -8.82 14.84 -1.20
N LEU A 236 -8.77 13.50 -1.22
CA LEU A 236 -7.92 12.74 -0.31
C LEU A 236 -6.43 12.96 -0.59
N GLY A 237 -6.04 13.04 -1.86
CA GLY A 237 -4.67 13.32 -2.28
C GLY A 237 -4.21 14.70 -1.85
N THR A 238 -5.04 15.74 -1.97
CA THR A 238 -4.70 17.10 -1.52
C THR A 238 -4.63 17.18 0.00
N ILE A 239 -5.58 16.58 0.73
CA ILE A 239 -5.53 16.52 2.21
C ILE A 239 -4.27 15.79 2.67
N GLY A 240 -4.02 14.58 2.15
CA GLY A 240 -2.87 13.77 2.53
C GLY A 240 -1.54 14.48 2.26
N THR A 241 -1.42 15.12 1.09
CA THR A 241 -0.23 15.91 0.75
C THR A 241 -0.06 17.11 1.67
N THR A 242 -1.14 17.85 1.97
CA THR A 242 -1.11 19.02 2.84
C THR A 242 -0.68 18.65 4.25
N VAL A 243 -1.28 17.59 4.82
CA VAL A 243 -0.93 17.09 6.16
C VAL A 243 0.53 16.67 6.20
N ALA A 244 0.98 15.89 5.22
CA ALA A 244 2.32 15.34 5.25
C ALA A 244 3.42 16.38 4.94
N LEU A 245 3.10 17.47 4.24
CA LEU A 245 3.96 18.67 4.16
C LEU A 245 3.96 19.44 5.49
N ALA A 246 2.80 19.63 6.13
CA ALA A 246 2.68 20.37 7.38
C ALA A 246 3.39 19.68 8.56
N THR A 247 3.43 18.35 8.57
CA THR A 247 4.13 17.56 9.60
C THR A 247 5.61 17.31 9.30
N GLY A 248 6.13 17.77 8.15
CA GLY A 248 7.51 17.53 7.74
C GLY A 248 7.82 16.08 7.34
N VAL A 249 6.79 15.22 7.22
CA VAL A 249 6.94 13.81 6.81
C VAL A 249 7.29 13.70 5.31
N LEU A 250 6.89 14.67 4.49
CA LEU A 250 7.26 14.73 3.07
C LEU A 250 8.44 15.68 2.84
N ALA A 251 9.66 15.15 2.67
CA ALA A 251 10.84 15.94 2.33
C ALA A 251 11.03 16.16 0.82
N VAL A 252 10.30 15.40 -0.02
CA VAL A 252 10.47 15.41 -1.50
C VAL A 252 9.22 15.90 -2.27
N PRO A 253 9.03 17.23 -2.39
CA PRO A 253 7.91 17.80 -3.17
C PRO A 253 7.97 17.46 -4.67
N ALA A 254 9.16 17.25 -5.22
CA ALA A 254 9.39 17.04 -6.66
C ALA A 254 8.71 15.77 -7.20
N LEU A 255 8.48 14.76 -6.35
CA LEU A 255 7.81 13.50 -6.72
C LEU A 255 6.28 13.59 -6.68
N LEU A 256 5.72 14.65 -6.09
CA LEU A 256 4.28 14.75 -5.85
C LEU A 256 3.48 14.89 -7.15
N LEU A 257 3.91 15.77 -8.06
CA LEU A 257 3.19 15.98 -9.32
C LEU A 257 3.17 14.72 -10.18
N GLY A 258 4.32 14.03 -10.30
CA GLY A 258 4.42 12.78 -11.05
C GLY A 258 3.58 11.66 -10.43
N THR A 259 3.61 11.53 -9.10
CA THR A 259 2.82 10.53 -8.38
C THR A 259 1.32 10.80 -8.51
N LEU A 260 0.87 12.04 -8.29
CA LEU A 260 -0.54 12.43 -8.42
C LEU A 260 -1.05 12.24 -9.86
N ALA A 261 -0.26 12.63 -10.86
CA ALA A 261 -0.59 12.37 -12.26
C ALA A 261 -0.73 10.86 -12.54
N SER A 262 0.17 10.03 -12.01
CA SER A 262 0.08 8.58 -12.13
C SER A 262 -1.20 8.04 -11.48
N VAL A 263 -1.56 8.53 -10.29
CA VAL A 263 -2.77 8.12 -9.57
C VAL A 263 -4.01 8.42 -10.40
N VAL A 264 -4.10 9.61 -10.99
CA VAL A 264 -5.24 10.00 -11.82
C VAL A 264 -5.34 9.11 -13.06
N VAL A 265 -4.24 8.92 -13.79
CA VAL A 265 -4.22 8.10 -15.01
C VAL A 265 -4.60 6.65 -14.70
N TRP A 266 -3.94 6.05 -13.70
CA TRP A 266 -4.18 4.65 -13.34
C TRP A 266 -5.55 4.44 -12.71
N TYR A 267 -6.06 5.42 -11.95
CA TYR A 267 -7.43 5.40 -11.48
C TYR A 267 -8.42 5.35 -12.63
N LEU A 268 -8.31 6.25 -13.62
CA LEU A 268 -9.26 6.31 -14.72
C LEU A 268 -9.26 4.99 -15.51
N VAL A 269 -8.08 4.49 -15.86
CA VAL A 269 -7.95 3.23 -16.61
C VAL A 269 -8.49 2.05 -15.82
N GLY A 270 -8.09 1.92 -14.54
CA GLY A 270 -8.55 0.86 -13.66
C GLY A 270 -10.06 0.94 -13.42
N PHE A 271 -10.57 2.13 -13.12
CA PHE A 271 -12.00 2.37 -12.92
C PHE A 271 -12.80 1.95 -14.14
N PHE A 272 -12.46 2.41 -15.36
CA PHE A 272 -13.24 2.02 -16.54
C PHE A 272 -13.13 0.53 -16.85
N LEU A 273 -11.96 -0.10 -16.63
CA LEU A 273 -11.80 -1.55 -16.77
C LEU A 273 -12.77 -2.30 -15.85
N PHE A 274 -12.73 -2.00 -14.55
CA PHE A 274 -13.58 -2.67 -13.57
C PHE A 274 -15.06 -2.26 -13.69
N ALA A 275 -15.37 -1.01 -13.97
CA ALA A 275 -16.74 -0.53 -14.16
C ALA A 275 -17.47 -1.29 -15.26
N THR A 276 -16.77 -1.72 -16.34
CA THR A 276 -17.39 -2.57 -17.35
C THR A 276 -17.74 -3.97 -16.84
N LEU A 277 -16.90 -4.57 -15.99
CA LEU A 277 -17.15 -5.87 -15.35
C LEU A 277 -18.31 -5.78 -14.35
N TYR A 278 -18.28 -4.75 -13.50
CA TYR A 278 -19.34 -4.48 -12.53
C TYR A 278 -20.67 -4.14 -13.23
N ALA A 279 -20.66 -3.34 -14.29
CA ALA A 279 -21.87 -3.07 -15.08
C ALA A 279 -22.46 -4.37 -15.68
N ALA A 280 -21.60 -5.25 -16.20
CA ALA A 280 -22.04 -6.56 -16.71
C ALA A 280 -22.63 -7.43 -15.60
N ALA A 281 -22.00 -7.51 -14.43
CA ALA A 281 -22.52 -8.22 -13.26
C ALA A 281 -23.90 -7.69 -12.82
N GLY A 282 -24.07 -6.37 -12.77
CA GLY A 282 -25.36 -5.75 -12.43
C GLY A 282 -26.46 -6.04 -13.46
N ALA A 283 -26.11 -6.15 -14.75
CA ALA A 283 -27.07 -6.48 -15.79
C ALA A 283 -27.56 -7.94 -15.72
N LEU A 284 -26.74 -8.86 -15.21
CA LEU A 284 -27.04 -10.30 -15.09
C LEU A 284 -28.02 -10.62 -13.97
N VAL A 285 -28.08 -9.81 -12.92
CA VAL A 285 -28.98 -10.04 -11.79
C VAL A 285 -30.29 -9.27 -11.93
N SER A 286 -31.32 -9.72 -11.21
CA SER A 286 -32.64 -9.08 -11.19
C SER A 286 -32.97 -8.46 -9.83
N ARG A 287 -32.22 -8.80 -8.78
CA ARG A 287 -32.42 -8.34 -7.40
C ARG A 287 -31.09 -7.92 -6.78
N GLN A 288 -31.12 -6.94 -5.87
CA GLN A 288 -29.93 -6.46 -5.17
C GLN A 288 -29.32 -7.55 -4.26
N GLU A 289 -30.16 -8.42 -3.69
CA GLU A 289 -29.74 -9.53 -2.82
C GLU A 289 -28.79 -10.51 -3.53
N GLU A 290 -28.92 -10.67 -4.84
CA GLU A 290 -28.05 -11.54 -5.65
C GLU A 290 -26.79 -10.82 -6.13
N LEU A 291 -26.71 -9.50 -5.97
CA LEU A 291 -25.63 -8.72 -6.56
C LEU A 291 -24.28 -9.00 -5.89
N GLN A 292 -24.28 -9.17 -4.56
CA GLN A 292 -23.04 -9.41 -3.82
C GLN A 292 -22.38 -10.73 -4.21
N SER A 293 -23.16 -11.78 -4.46
CA SER A 293 -22.61 -13.08 -4.87
C SER A 293 -21.99 -13.06 -6.27
N VAL A 294 -22.48 -12.19 -7.15
CA VAL A 294 -21.94 -12.02 -8.52
C VAL A 294 -20.75 -11.04 -8.54
N THR A 295 -20.74 -10.03 -7.68
CA THR A 295 -19.68 -9.02 -7.63
C THR A 295 -18.50 -9.40 -6.75
N ALA A 296 -18.68 -10.27 -5.75
CA ALA A 296 -17.58 -10.71 -4.87
C ALA A 296 -16.39 -11.35 -5.62
N PRO A 297 -16.60 -12.23 -6.64
CA PRO A 297 -15.48 -12.75 -7.43
C PRO A 297 -14.71 -11.66 -8.20
N LEU A 298 -15.36 -10.54 -8.55
CA LEU A 298 -14.72 -9.42 -9.23
C LEU A 298 -13.77 -8.64 -8.32
N ALA A 299 -13.87 -8.80 -7.00
CA ALA A 299 -12.95 -8.18 -6.05
C ALA A 299 -11.60 -8.93 -5.97
N VAL A 300 -11.53 -10.22 -6.32
CA VAL A 300 -10.29 -11.00 -6.24
C VAL A 300 -9.18 -10.43 -7.14
N PRO A 301 -9.42 -10.10 -8.43
CA PRO A 301 -8.43 -9.45 -9.28
C PRO A 301 -7.99 -8.06 -8.80
N LEU A 302 -8.75 -7.39 -7.92
CA LEU A 302 -8.37 -6.13 -7.27
C LEU A 302 -7.54 -6.38 -6.01
N LEU A 303 -7.87 -7.44 -5.26
CA LEU A 303 -7.24 -7.76 -4.00
C LEU A 303 -5.82 -8.31 -4.19
N VAL A 304 -5.60 -9.17 -5.18
CA VAL A 304 -4.27 -9.77 -5.44
C VAL A 304 -3.17 -8.70 -5.66
N PRO A 305 -3.30 -7.75 -6.61
CA PRO A 305 -2.26 -6.73 -6.80
C PRO A 305 -2.13 -5.79 -5.60
N PHE A 306 -3.20 -5.54 -4.85
CA PHE A 306 -3.14 -4.80 -3.58
C PHE A 306 -2.27 -5.54 -2.55
N LEU A 307 -2.51 -6.83 -2.33
CA LEU A 307 -1.72 -7.64 -1.39
C LEU A 307 -0.26 -7.72 -1.82
N LEU A 308 0.01 -7.93 -3.11
CA LEU A 308 1.39 -7.96 -3.63
C LEU A 308 2.11 -6.61 -3.44
N ALA A 309 1.41 -5.51 -3.68
CA ALA A 309 1.97 -4.17 -3.47
C ALA A 309 2.33 -3.93 -2.00
N VAL A 310 1.47 -4.35 -1.07
CA VAL A 310 1.68 -4.14 0.37
C VAL A 310 2.71 -5.11 0.95
N ALA A 311 2.72 -6.37 0.51
CA ALA A 311 3.55 -7.42 1.09
C ALA A 311 4.98 -7.47 0.53
N ILE A 312 5.15 -7.18 -0.77
CA ILE A 312 6.43 -7.39 -1.47
C ILE A 312 7.17 -6.08 -1.71
N LEU A 313 6.50 -5.05 -2.20
CA LEU A 313 7.20 -3.84 -2.64
C LEU A 313 7.96 -3.06 -1.54
N PRO A 314 7.54 -3.05 -0.25
CA PRO A 314 8.31 -2.38 0.80
C PRO A 314 9.71 -2.99 1.02
N THR A 315 9.79 -4.33 0.94
CA THR A 315 11.00 -5.10 1.22
C THR A 315 11.83 -5.31 -0.04
N ASP A 316 11.19 -5.69 -1.15
CA ASP A 316 11.79 -5.90 -2.46
C ASP A 316 11.04 -5.12 -3.57
N PRO A 317 11.34 -3.80 -3.73
CA PRO A 317 10.71 -2.94 -4.73
C PRO A 317 10.91 -3.40 -6.18
N ARG A 318 11.98 -4.16 -6.46
CA ARG A 318 12.38 -4.60 -7.81
C ARG A 318 12.03 -6.06 -8.07
N ASN A 319 11.17 -6.64 -7.24
CA ASN A 319 10.77 -8.03 -7.36
C ASN A 319 10.27 -8.36 -8.79
N PRO A 320 10.73 -9.45 -9.42
CA PRO A 320 10.37 -9.77 -10.80
C PRO A 320 8.88 -10.04 -10.97
N LEU A 321 8.21 -10.62 -9.97
CA LEU A 321 6.78 -10.91 -10.03
C LEU A 321 5.94 -9.63 -10.07
N THR A 322 6.24 -8.66 -9.19
CA THR A 322 5.53 -7.38 -9.18
C THR A 322 5.86 -6.54 -10.42
N THR A 323 7.09 -6.68 -10.96
CA THR A 323 7.50 -6.06 -12.23
C THR A 323 6.66 -6.60 -13.38
N VAL A 324 6.60 -7.91 -13.58
CA VAL A 324 5.84 -8.51 -14.69
C VAL A 324 4.34 -8.23 -14.55
N LEU A 325 3.75 -8.44 -13.37
CA LEU A 325 2.33 -8.21 -13.14
C LEU A 325 1.94 -6.74 -13.28
N SER A 326 2.87 -5.80 -13.10
CA SER A 326 2.60 -4.39 -13.35
C SER A 326 2.30 -4.07 -14.83
N PHE A 327 2.66 -4.95 -15.77
CA PHE A 327 2.26 -4.82 -17.19
C PHE A 327 0.92 -5.50 -17.50
N VAL A 328 0.46 -6.42 -16.65
CA VAL A 328 -0.75 -7.20 -16.89
C VAL A 328 -1.98 -6.35 -16.57
N PRO A 329 -2.91 -6.14 -17.51
CA PRO A 329 -4.17 -5.45 -17.23
C PRO A 329 -4.91 -6.05 -16.03
N PHE A 330 -5.68 -5.23 -15.31
CA PHE A 330 -6.28 -5.54 -13.99
C PHE A 330 -5.31 -5.60 -12.81
N PHE A 331 -4.03 -5.89 -13.02
CA PHE A 331 -3.00 -5.81 -11.99
C PHE A 331 -2.24 -4.48 -12.06
N SER A 332 -2.05 -3.98 -13.29
CA SER A 332 -1.30 -2.77 -13.60
C SER A 332 -1.83 -1.52 -12.89
N GLN A 333 -3.15 -1.36 -12.74
CA GLN A 333 -3.70 -0.14 -12.13
C GLN A 333 -3.33 0.06 -10.66
N THR A 334 -2.91 -0.99 -9.97
CA THR A 334 -2.53 -0.94 -8.56
C THR A 334 -1.01 -1.03 -8.43
N LEU A 335 -0.36 -1.95 -9.17
CA LEU A 335 1.08 -2.19 -9.07
C LEU A 335 1.95 -1.10 -9.73
N MET A 336 1.60 -0.60 -10.93
CA MET A 336 2.40 0.43 -11.60
C MET A 336 2.50 1.74 -10.82
N PRO A 337 1.40 2.36 -10.36
CA PRO A 337 1.50 3.61 -9.61
C PRO A 337 2.24 3.43 -8.27
N ALA A 338 2.16 2.24 -7.64
CA ALA A 338 2.97 1.91 -6.47
C ALA A 338 4.48 1.87 -6.80
N ARG A 339 4.87 1.24 -7.92
CA ARG A 339 6.27 1.22 -8.40
C ARG A 339 6.77 2.60 -8.81
N VAL A 340 5.90 3.45 -9.39
CA VAL A 340 6.21 4.86 -9.69
C VAL A 340 6.47 5.64 -8.41
N ALA A 341 5.63 5.48 -7.38
CA ALA A 341 5.82 6.12 -6.08
C ALA A 341 7.13 5.68 -5.38
N LEU A 342 7.56 4.43 -5.58
CA LEU A 342 8.85 3.92 -5.10
C LEU A 342 10.05 4.41 -5.94
N GLY A 343 9.81 5.00 -7.11
CA GLY A 343 10.86 5.46 -8.02
C GLY A 343 11.64 4.31 -8.68
N VAL A 344 11.03 3.13 -8.80
CA VAL A 344 11.66 1.93 -9.40
C VAL A 344 11.09 1.57 -10.77
N ALA A 345 9.96 2.16 -11.16
CA ALA A 345 9.43 2.02 -12.50
C ALA A 345 10.10 3.01 -13.47
N ALA A 346 10.61 2.50 -14.59
CA ALA A 346 11.09 3.38 -15.66
C ALA A 346 9.90 3.98 -16.42
N TRP A 347 10.08 5.17 -17.00
CA TRP A 347 9.01 5.89 -17.70
C TRP A 347 8.41 5.08 -18.87
N TRP A 348 9.22 4.27 -19.56
CA TRP A 348 8.73 3.43 -20.66
C TRP A 348 7.89 2.25 -20.15
N GLU A 349 8.19 1.71 -18.96
CA GLU A 349 7.39 0.64 -18.35
C GLU A 349 5.95 1.12 -18.14
N VAL A 350 5.81 2.34 -17.62
CA VAL A 350 4.52 2.99 -17.40
C VAL A 350 3.75 3.14 -18.70
N LEU A 351 4.40 3.59 -19.78
CA LEU A 351 3.76 3.75 -21.09
C LEU A 351 3.32 2.42 -21.70
N VAL A 352 4.17 1.39 -21.65
CA VAL A 352 3.83 0.06 -22.18
C VAL A 352 2.65 -0.54 -21.40
N ALA A 353 2.69 -0.49 -20.07
CA ALA A 353 1.61 -0.99 -19.24
C ALA A 353 0.30 -0.20 -19.48
N LEU A 354 0.38 1.11 -19.71
CA LEU A 354 -0.76 1.95 -20.04
C LEU A 354 -1.39 1.54 -21.37
N VAL A 355 -0.58 1.33 -22.41
CA VAL A 355 -1.06 0.87 -23.73
C VAL A 355 -1.74 -0.49 -23.62
N LEU A 356 -1.14 -1.44 -22.90
CA LEU A 356 -1.73 -2.76 -22.66
C LEU A 356 -3.07 -2.67 -21.91
N ALA A 357 -3.14 -1.82 -20.88
CA ALA A 357 -4.36 -1.62 -20.11
C ALA A 357 -5.47 -0.95 -20.93
N LEU A 358 -5.14 0.04 -21.78
CA LEU A 358 -6.09 0.66 -22.71
C LEU A 358 -6.56 -0.31 -23.79
N ALA A 359 -5.69 -1.18 -24.30
CA ALA A 359 -6.06 -2.24 -25.23
C ALA A 359 -7.04 -3.23 -24.58
N ALA A 360 -6.77 -3.65 -23.35
CA ALA A 360 -7.66 -4.48 -22.57
C ALA A 360 -9.00 -3.80 -22.30
N LEU A 361 -9.00 -2.50 -21.99
CA LEU A 361 -10.23 -1.72 -21.80
C LEU A 361 -11.07 -1.70 -23.07
N ALA A 362 -10.45 -1.46 -24.23
CA ALA A 362 -11.15 -1.52 -25.50
C ALA A 362 -11.71 -2.92 -25.80
N GLY A 363 -11.03 -3.99 -25.36
CA GLY A 363 -11.54 -5.36 -25.39
C GLY A 363 -12.76 -5.56 -24.49
N MET A 364 -12.69 -5.11 -23.24
CA MET A 364 -13.75 -5.25 -22.24
C MET A 364 -15.00 -4.46 -22.60
N VAL A 365 -14.86 -3.24 -23.15
CA VAL A 365 -16.00 -2.46 -23.65
C VAL A 365 -16.73 -3.21 -24.76
N ARG A 366 -16.01 -3.85 -25.70
CA ARG A 366 -16.62 -4.67 -26.75
C ARG A 366 -17.33 -5.90 -26.19
N LEU A 367 -16.74 -6.56 -25.19
CA LEU A 367 -17.33 -7.71 -24.52
C LEU A 367 -18.61 -7.31 -23.76
N ALA A 368 -18.57 -6.24 -22.98
CA ALA A 368 -19.71 -5.72 -22.24
C ALA A 368 -20.86 -5.32 -23.18
N ALA A 369 -20.56 -4.68 -24.31
CA ALA A 369 -21.56 -4.34 -25.32
C ALA A 369 -22.24 -5.59 -25.92
N ARG A 370 -21.50 -6.70 -26.06
CA ARG A 370 -22.03 -8.00 -26.51
C ARG A 370 -22.94 -8.63 -25.46
N VAL A 371 -22.52 -8.68 -24.20
CA VAL A 371 -23.33 -9.20 -23.08
C VAL A 371 -24.63 -8.42 -22.94
N TYR A 372 -24.56 -7.10 -23.00
CA TYR A 372 -25.72 -6.21 -22.87
C TYR A 372 -26.75 -6.37 -24.01
N ARG A 373 -26.28 -6.59 -25.26
CA ARG A 373 -27.17 -6.89 -26.39
C ARG A 373 -27.93 -8.20 -26.19
N ASN A 374 -27.27 -9.20 -25.61
CA ASN A 374 -27.82 -10.54 -25.45
C ASN A 374 -28.77 -10.64 -24.24
N SER A 375 -28.58 -9.82 -23.20
CA SER A 375 -29.40 -9.85 -21.98
C SER A 375 -30.71 -9.06 -22.08
N ILE A 376 -30.76 -7.96 -22.83
CA ILE A 376 -31.96 -7.11 -22.95
C ILE A 376 -33.11 -7.78 -23.73
N LEU A 377 -32.81 -8.72 -24.62
CA LEU A 377 -33.83 -9.38 -25.46
C LEU A 377 -34.45 -10.63 -24.80
N ARG A 378 -33.97 -11.04 -23.62
CA ARG A 378 -34.47 -12.22 -22.89
C ARG A 378 -34.96 -11.82 -21.50
N THR A 379 -36.14 -11.21 -21.44
CA THR A 379 -36.91 -11.03 -20.19
C THR A 379 -37.53 -12.38 -19.79
N GLY A 380 -36.98 -13.06 -18.78
CA GLY A 380 -37.71 -14.16 -18.13
C GLY A 380 -36.90 -15.22 -17.37
N SER A 381 -35.65 -15.51 -17.74
CA SER A 381 -34.85 -16.56 -17.08
C SER A 381 -33.37 -16.21 -16.95
N ARG A 382 -32.76 -16.64 -15.84
CA ARG A 382 -31.32 -16.47 -15.54
C ARG A 382 -30.49 -16.99 -16.71
N VAL A 383 -29.66 -16.14 -17.31
CA VAL A 383 -28.70 -16.57 -18.35
C VAL A 383 -27.38 -16.93 -17.67
N SER A 384 -26.95 -18.18 -17.88
CA SER A 384 -25.66 -18.68 -17.41
C SER A 384 -24.49 -17.99 -18.15
N TRP A 385 -23.37 -17.74 -17.45
CA TRP A 385 -22.14 -17.17 -18.04
C TRP A 385 -21.69 -17.90 -19.33
N ARG A 386 -21.96 -19.21 -19.43
CA ARG A 386 -21.63 -20.02 -20.61
C ARG A 386 -22.54 -19.73 -21.81
N GLU A 387 -23.82 -19.42 -21.58
CA GLU A 387 -24.78 -19.08 -22.65
C GLU A 387 -24.64 -17.64 -23.13
N ALA A 388 -24.18 -16.72 -22.27
CA ALA A 388 -23.86 -15.36 -22.69
C ALA A 388 -22.66 -15.29 -23.66
N LEU A 389 -21.77 -16.29 -23.60
CA LEU A 389 -20.52 -16.36 -24.38
C LEU A 389 -20.59 -17.30 -25.60
N SER A 390 -21.53 -18.24 -25.68
CA SER A 390 -21.66 -19.12 -26.85
C SER A 390 -22.24 -18.37 -28.07
N ARG A 391 -21.67 -18.64 -29.24
CA ARG A 391 -22.15 -18.09 -30.52
C ARG A 391 -23.55 -18.65 -30.82
N SER A 392 -24.52 -17.78 -31.08
CA SER A 392 -25.55 -18.06 -32.09
C SER A 392 -24.95 -17.81 -33.46
#